data_AF-A0A013SQH9-F1
#
_entry.id   AF-A0A013SQH9-F1
#
_cell.length_a   1.000
_cell.length_b   1.000
_cell.length_c   1.000
_cell.angle_alpha   90.00
_cell.angle_beta   90.00
_cell.angle_gamma   90.00
#
_symmetry.space_group_name_H-M   'P 1'
#
loop_
_entity.id
_entity.type
_entity.pdbx_description
1 polymer ?
#
loop_
_entity_poly.entity_id
_entity_poly.type
_entity_poly.pdbx_seq_one_letter_code
_entity_poly.pdbx_strand_id
1 'polypeptide(L)' 'MGRLTRLINENGASYQFFYDLGGRLIKEIDFDGKETVNHHNL' A
#
# COMPACT_ATOMS: atom_id res chain seq x y z
N MET A 1 -10.71 0.21 -14.68
CA MET A 1 -9.81 -0.75 -13.99
C MET A 1 -9.40 -0.13 -12.67
N GLY A 2 -9.66 -0.80 -11.54
CA GLY A 2 -9.33 -0.30 -10.20
C GLY A 2 -8.08 -0.97 -9.66
N ARG A 3 -7.34 -0.27 -8.81
CA ARG A 3 -6.21 -0.82 -8.05
C ARG A 3 -6.63 -1.02 -6.60
N LEU A 4 -6.14 -2.08 -5.98
CA LEU A 4 -6.38 -2.36 -4.58
C LEU A 4 -5.69 -1.29 -3.73
N THR A 5 -6.44 -0.49 -2.98
CA THR A 5 -5.88 0.54 -2.10
C THR A 5 -5.88 0.14 -0.63
N ARG A 6 -6.73 -0.83 -0.25
CA ARG A 6 -6.88 -1.26 1.14
C ARG A 6 -7.36 -2.71 1.23
N LEU A 7 -6.78 -3.44 2.17
CA LEU A 7 -7.31 -4.72 2.67
C LEU A 7 -7.72 -4.54 4.13
N ILE A 8 -8.81 -5.20 4.52
CA ILE A 8 -9.25 -5.31 5.91
C ILE A 8 -9.24 -6.80 6.27
N ASN A 9 -8.57 -7.16 7.35
CA ASN A 9 -8.60 -8.53 7.85
C ASN A 9 -9.81 -8.76 8.77
N GLU A 10 -9.98 -10.00 9.24
CA GLU A 10 -11.08 -10.40 10.14
C GLU A 10 -11.12 -9.62 11.47
N ASN A 11 -9.97 -9.07 11.88
CA ASN A 11 -9.83 -8.29 13.12
C ASN A 11 -10.11 -6.79 12.89
N GLY A 12 -10.47 -6.39 11.67
CA GLY A 12 -10.69 -5.00 11.29
C GLY A 12 -9.40 -4.20 11.05
N ALA A 13 -8.23 -4.82 11.15
CA ALA A 13 -6.95 -4.16 10.85
C ALA A 13 -6.81 -3.93 9.35
N SER A 14 -6.11 -2.85 8.98
CA SER A 14 -5.96 -2.44 7.58
C SER A 14 -4.55 -2.55 7.06
N TYR A 15 -4.41 -3.05 5.84
CA TYR A 15 -3.22 -2.92 5.01
C TYR A 15 -3.53 -1.89 3.92
N GLN A 16 -2.64 -0.92 3.66
CA GLN A 16 -2.85 0.16 2.69
C GLN A 16 -1.77 0.17 1.61
N PHE A 17 -2.18 0.50 0.38
CA PHE A 17 -1.30 0.59 -0.80
C PHE A 17 -1.40 1.97 -1.43
N PHE A 18 -0.25 2.57 -1.77
CA PHE A 18 -0.14 3.88 -2.37
C PHE A 18 0.59 3.79 -3.70
N TYR A 19 0.00 4.38 -4.74
CA TYR A 19 0.52 4.32 -6.11
C TYR A 19 0.80 5.72 -6.65
N ASP A 20 1.79 5.84 -7.53
CA ASP A 20 1.98 7.06 -8.33
C ASP A 20 1.01 7.13 -9.53
N LEU A 21 1.07 8.21 -10.30
CA LEU A 21 0.23 8.43 -11.49
C LEU A 21 0.45 7.39 -12.60
N GLY A 22 1.68 6.88 -12.75
CA GLY A 22 2.02 5.76 -13.63
C GLY A 22 1.62 4.40 -13.04
N GLY A 23 1.15 4.39 -11.80
CA GLY A 23 0.65 3.19 -11.15
C GLY A 23 1.75 2.22 -10.73
N ARG A 24 2.85 2.73 -10.20
CA ARG A 24 3.85 1.94 -9.47
C ARG A 24 3.53 2.03 -7.99
N LEU A 25 3.70 0.93 -7.26
CA LEU A 25 3.54 0.92 -5.81
C LEU A 25 4.73 1.67 -5.20
N ILE A 26 4.45 2.79 -4.53
CA ILE A 26 5.49 3.65 -3.93
C ILE A 26 5.54 3.53 -2.42
N LYS A 27 4.45 3.09 -1.78
CA LYS A 27 4.38 2.88 -0.34
C LYS A 27 3.33 1.85 0.00
N GLU A 28 3.60 1.09 1.05
CA GLU A 28 2.66 0.21 1.73
C GLU A 28 2.71 0.43 3.23
N ILE A 29 1.57 0.25 3.90
CA ILE A 29 1.45 0.25 5.36
C ILE A 29 0.79 -1.08 5.72
N ASP A 30 1.50 -1.93 6.45
CA ASP A 30 0.99 -3.25 6.81
C ASP A 30 -0.03 -3.21 7.96
N PHE A 31 -0.54 -4.39 8.35
CA PHE A 31 -1.55 -4.52 9.40
C PHE A 31 -1.07 -4.08 10.79
N ASP A 32 0.25 -4.06 11.02
CA ASP A 32 0.87 -3.59 12.27
C ASP A 32 1.15 -2.07 12.23
N GLY A 33 0.90 -1.42 11.08
CA GLY A 33 1.19 -0.01 10.86
C GLY A 33 2.63 0.25 10.41
N LYS A 34 3.42 -0.79 10.12
CA LYS A 34 4.78 -0.62 9.62
C LYS A 34 4.75 -0.14 8.18
N GLU A 35 5.49 0.94 7.95
CA GLU A 35 5.58 1.58 6.65
C GLU A 35 6.79 1.05 5.86
N THR A 36 6.55 0.69 4.60
CA THR A 36 7.61 0.37 3.64
C THR A 36 7.48 1.31 2.44
N VAL A 37 8.53 2.07 2.15
CA VAL A 37 8.58 3.01 1.02
C VAL A 37 9.51 2.44 -0.04
N ASN A 38 8.98 2.28 -1.24
CA ASN A 38 9.73 1.71 -2.35
C ASN A 38 10.45 2.83 -3.11
N HIS A 39 11.72 3.07 -2.78
CA HIS A 39 12.55 4.04 -3.47
C HIS A 39 13.12 3.41 -4.75
N HIS A 40 12.44 3.59 -5.88
CA HIS A 40 13.05 3.32 -7.19
C HIS A 40 13.84 4.55 -7.63
N ASN A 41 15.16 4.46 -7.56
CA ASN A 41 16.07 5.38 -8.25
C ASN A 41 15.93 5.10 -9.75
N LEU A 42 15.52 6.11 -10.53
CA LEU A 42 15.50 6.04 -12.00
C LEU A 42 16.92 5.93 -12.57
#